data_AF-A0A1T5FFX8-F1
#
_entry.id   AF-A0A1T5FFX8-F1
#
_cell.length_a   1.000
_cell.length_b   1.000
_cell.length_c   1.000
_cell.angle_alpha   90.00
_cell.angle_beta   90.00
_cell.angle_gamma   90.00
#
_symmetry.space_group_name_H-M   'P 1'
#
loop_
_entity.id
_entity.type
_entity.pdbx_description
1 polymer ?
#
loop_
_entity_poly.entity_id
_entity_poly.type
_entity_poly.pdbx_seq_one_letter_code
_entity_poly.pdbx_strand_id
1 'polypeptide(L)'
;MIAPTDMTLDELRMALADALPAHAAFDGWGGVAIAGAAAELDVPADRAALCFPKGAVDMIDAWFESIDRAMAAKLAALDLPSMKIRDRIRAALLARLDEATRHPDALRRALAILARPMHVARAGKLAWRAADGMWRAIGDASVDAAWYSKRATLTALYVATMTAWMDDDSEGFADTRAFLDRRIDDVMKIEKLKARLKPDPDRHFSPARFLGRLRYRIEG
;
A
#
# COMPACT_ATOMS: atom_id res chain seq x y z
N MET A 1 -13.03 16.25 -22.30
CA MET A 1 -13.13 14.86 -21.81
C MET A 1 -13.92 14.07 -22.82
N ILE A 2 -13.52 12.83 -23.11
CA ILE A 2 -14.28 11.88 -23.94
C ILE A 2 -15.57 11.56 -23.16
N ALA A 3 -16.72 11.46 -23.83
CA ALA A 3 -17.97 11.09 -23.17
C ALA A 3 -17.84 9.66 -22.62
N PRO A 4 -18.38 9.33 -21.43
CA PRO A 4 -18.30 7.98 -20.87
C PRO A 4 -18.81 6.88 -21.82
N THR A 5 -19.80 7.22 -22.66
CA THR A 5 -20.34 6.35 -23.71
C THR A 5 -19.38 6.11 -24.88
N ASP A 6 -18.36 6.93 -25.07
CA ASP A 6 -17.37 6.78 -26.13
C ASP A 6 -16.03 6.19 -25.61
N MET A 7 -15.91 6.00 -24.28
CA MET A 7 -14.71 5.44 -23.67
C MET A 7 -14.50 3.96 -24.04
N THR A 8 -13.24 3.58 -24.20
CA THR A 8 -12.86 2.16 -24.19
C THR A 8 -13.22 1.52 -22.84
N LEU A 9 -13.28 0.18 -22.78
CA LEU A 9 -13.59 -0.51 -21.52
C LEU A 9 -12.57 -0.20 -20.42
N ASP A 10 -11.30 0.00 -20.77
CA ASP A 10 -10.26 0.32 -19.79
C ASP A 10 -10.42 1.74 -19.23
N GLU A 11 -10.73 2.72 -20.08
CA GLU A 11 -11.01 4.10 -19.65
C GLU A 11 -12.28 4.16 -18.80
N LEU A 12 -13.34 3.47 -19.24
CA LEU A 12 -14.60 3.39 -18.53
C LEU A 12 -14.45 2.69 -17.17
N ARG A 13 -13.67 1.60 -17.10
CA ARG A 13 -13.33 0.93 -15.84
C ARG A 13 -12.76 1.92 -14.83
N MET A 14 -11.89 2.82 -15.27
CA MET A 14 -11.28 3.81 -14.40
C MET A 14 -12.23 4.92 -13.98
N ALA A 15 -13.11 5.38 -14.88
CA ALA A 15 -14.15 6.35 -14.54
C ALA A 15 -15.15 5.76 -13.53
N LEU A 16 -15.60 4.52 -13.73
CA LEU A 16 -16.49 3.80 -12.82
C LEU A 16 -15.85 3.59 -11.44
N ALA A 17 -14.54 3.32 -11.39
CA ALA A 17 -13.81 3.07 -10.15
C ALA A 17 -13.94 4.21 -9.12
N ASP A 18 -14.07 5.46 -9.56
CA ASP A 18 -14.19 6.61 -8.68
C ASP A 18 -15.60 6.77 -8.10
N ALA A 19 -16.63 6.32 -8.82
CA ALA A 19 -18.03 6.36 -8.37
C ALA A 19 -18.45 5.13 -7.55
N LEU A 20 -17.88 3.96 -7.86
CA LEU A 20 -18.19 2.68 -7.21
C LEU A 20 -18.23 2.70 -5.66
N PRO A 21 -17.28 3.30 -4.93
CA PRO A 21 -17.28 3.21 -3.46
C PRO A 21 -18.51 3.86 -2.81
N ALA A 22 -19.10 4.90 -3.41
CA ALA A 22 -20.30 5.55 -2.88
C ALA A 22 -21.50 4.58 -2.85
N HIS A 23 -21.67 3.79 -3.90
CA HIS A 23 -22.73 2.76 -3.98
C HIS A 23 -22.35 1.49 -3.19
N ALA A 24 -21.09 1.06 -3.28
CA ALA A 24 -20.63 -0.15 -2.59
C ALA A 24 -20.65 -0.03 -1.06
N ALA A 25 -20.61 1.19 -0.51
CA ALA A 25 -20.77 1.44 0.93
C ALA A 25 -22.12 0.92 1.45
N PHE A 26 -23.20 1.11 0.67
CA PHE A 26 -24.56 0.71 1.02
C PHE A 26 -24.87 -0.71 0.56
N ASP A 27 -24.78 -0.95 -0.74
CA ASP A 27 -25.28 -2.18 -1.39
C ASP A 27 -24.23 -3.29 -1.47
N GLY A 28 -22.99 -3.00 -1.07
CA GLY A 28 -21.85 -3.90 -1.21
C GLY A 28 -21.27 -3.94 -2.63
N TRP A 29 -20.15 -4.65 -2.77
CA TRP A 29 -19.43 -4.78 -4.03
C TRP A 29 -20.10 -5.79 -4.97
N GLY A 30 -21.17 -5.38 -5.63
CA GLY A 30 -21.98 -6.22 -6.52
C GLY A 30 -22.66 -5.46 -7.66
N GLY A 31 -23.58 -6.13 -8.34
CA GLY A 31 -24.25 -5.57 -9.53
C GLY A 31 -25.02 -4.27 -9.27
N VAL A 32 -25.57 -4.08 -8.06
CA VAL A 32 -26.24 -2.84 -7.66
C VAL A 32 -25.26 -1.66 -7.64
N ALA A 33 -24.05 -1.86 -7.10
CA ALA A 33 -23.02 -0.82 -7.10
C ALA A 33 -22.56 -0.46 -8.52
N ILE A 34 -22.44 -1.45 -9.41
CA ILE A 34 -22.13 -1.21 -10.83
C ILE A 34 -23.25 -0.41 -11.49
N ALA A 35 -24.51 -0.80 -11.30
CA ALA A 35 -25.65 -0.11 -11.90
C ALA A 35 -25.77 1.34 -11.41
N GLY A 36 -25.53 1.58 -10.11
CA GLY A 36 -25.47 2.92 -9.54
C GLY A 36 -24.37 3.77 -10.19
N ALA A 37 -23.13 3.28 -10.20
CA ALA A 37 -22.00 4.00 -10.78
C ALA A 37 -22.18 4.25 -12.28
N ALA A 38 -22.79 3.30 -13.00
CA ALA A 38 -23.10 3.43 -14.41
C ALA A 38 -24.15 4.50 -14.67
N ALA A 39 -25.19 4.58 -13.83
CA ALA A 39 -26.23 5.61 -13.92
C ALA A 39 -25.66 7.02 -13.68
N GLU A 40 -24.71 7.19 -12.75
CA GLU A 40 -24.03 8.48 -12.54
C GLU A 40 -23.23 8.95 -13.76
N LEU A 41 -22.70 8.01 -14.54
CA LEU A 41 -21.91 8.29 -15.74
C LEU A 41 -22.71 8.24 -17.05
N ASP A 42 -24.04 8.05 -16.98
CA ASP A 42 -24.93 7.88 -18.14
C ASP A 42 -24.47 6.73 -19.08
N VAL A 43 -24.05 5.61 -18.48
CA VAL A 43 -23.60 4.40 -19.19
C VAL A 43 -24.56 3.23 -18.92
N PRO A 44 -24.91 2.43 -19.94
CA PRO A 44 -25.68 1.21 -19.74
C PRO A 44 -25.02 0.25 -18.74
N ALA A 45 -25.79 -0.28 -17.79
CA ALA A 45 -25.28 -1.13 -16.71
C ALA A 45 -24.66 -2.45 -17.21
N ASP A 46 -25.17 -2.99 -18.30
CA ASP A 46 -24.62 -4.18 -18.97
C ASP A 46 -23.22 -3.90 -19.52
N ARG A 47 -23.00 -2.74 -20.14
CA ARG A 47 -21.67 -2.30 -20.59
C ARG A 47 -20.73 -2.05 -19.41
N ALA A 48 -21.20 -1.41 -18.34
CA ALA A 48 -20.40 -1.19 -17.14
C ALA A 48 -19.98 -2.52 -16.50
N ALA A 49 -20.85 -3.54 -16.50
CA ALA A 49 -20.52 -4.86 -15.99
C ALA A 49 -19.39 -5.55 -16.78
N LEU A 50 -19.25 -5.28 -18.09
CA LEU A 50 -18.14 -5.81 -18.89
C LEU A 50 -16.76 -5.32 -18.41
N CYS A 51 -16.70 -4.20 -17.68
CA CYS A 51 -15.46 -3.68 -17.11
C CYS A 51 -14.94 -4.50 -15.92
N PHE A 52 -15.79 -5.35 -15.32
CA PHE A 52 -15.50 -6.08 -14.08
C PHE A 52 -15.88 -7.57 -14.20
N PRO A 53 -15.24 -8.34 -15.10
CA PRO A 53 -15.62 -9.73 -15.38
C PRO A 53 -15.46 -10.66 -14.16
N LYS A 54 -14.58 -10.35 -13.20
CA LYS A 54 -14.44 -11.11 -11.95
C LYS A 54 -15.21 -10.50 -10.78
N GLY A 55 -16.14 -9.58 -11.07
CA GLY A 55 -17.03 -8.97 -10.10
C GLY A 55 -16.30 -8.15 -9.03
N ALA A 56 -16.66 -8.37 -7.77
CA ALA A 56 -16.22 -7.58 -6.61
C ALA A 56 -14.72 -7.30 -6.57
N VAL A 57 -13.91 -8.31 -6.85
CA VAL A 57 -12.45 -8.20 -6.74
C VAL A 57 -11.86 -7.28 -7.82
N ASP A 58 -12.42 -7.26 -9.02
CA ASP A 58 -11.97 -6.35 -10.09
C ASP A 58 -12.43 -4.91 -9.81
N MET A 59 -13.64 -4.74 -9.27
CA MET A 59 -14.13 -3.43 -8.80
C MET A 59 -13.24 -2.85 -7.71
N ILE A 60 -12.89 -3.65 -6.71
CA ILE A 60 -12.01 -3.25 -5.60
C ILE A 60 -10.60 -2.91 -6.11
N ASP A 61 -10.04 -3.72 -7.03
CA ASP A 61 -8.73 -3.42 -7.62
C ASP A 61 -8.73 -2.09 -8.38
N ALA A 62 -9.76 -1.84 -9.19
CA ALA A 62 -9.91 -0.60 -9.94
C ALA A 62 -10.03 0.61 -9.01
N TRP A 63 -10.82 0.51 -7.94
CA TRP A 63 -10.92 1.56 -6.93
C TRP A 63 -9.60 1.77 -6.18
N PHE A 64 -8.88 0.70 -5.82
CA PHE A 64 -7.56 0.82 -5.20
C PHE A 64 -6.54 1.48 -6.13
N GLU A 65 -6.64 1.25 -7.45
CA GLU A 65 -5.85 1.95 -8.45
C GLU A 65 -6.17 3.45 -8.48
N SER A 66 -7.43 3.87 -8.26
CA SER A 66 -7.77 5.29 -8.17
C SER A 66 -7.29 5.95 -6.89
N ILE A 67 -7.37 5.26 -5.75
CA ILE A 67 -6.71 5.67 -4.50
C ILE A 67 -5.21 5.89 -4.72
N ASP A 68 -4.53 4.97 -5.41
CA ASP A 68 -3.09 5.08 -5.66
C ASP A 68 -2.75 6.27 -6.56
N ARG A 69 -3.58 6.58 -7.58
CA ARG A 69 -3.42 7.80 -8.40
C ARG A 69 -3.61 9.07 -7.57
N ALA A 70 -4.65 9.13 -6.74
CA ALA A 70 -4.94 10.29 -5.91
C ALA A 70 -3.83 10.51 -4.85
N MET A 71 -3.33 9.43 -4.25
CA MET A 71 -2.15 9.46 -3.37
C MET A 71 -0.93 10.01 -4.12
N ALA A 72 -0.62 9.51 -5.31
CA ALA A 72 0.52 9.98 -6.09
C ALA A 72 0.39 11.48 -6.44
N ALA A 73 -0.81 11.94 -6.80
CA ALA A 73 -1.07 13.35 -7.06
C ALA A 73 -0.84 14.23 -5.81
N LYS A 74 -1.31 13.80 -4.64
CA LYS A 74 -1.03 14.47 -3.35
C LYS A 74 0.45 14.56 -3.05
N LEU A 75 1.20 13.46 -3.27
CA LEU A 75 2.63 13.41 -3.00
C LEU A 75 3.44 14.28 -3.97
N ALA A 76 3.03 14.37 -5.23
CA ALA A 76 3.66 15.21 -6.23
C ALA A 76 3.59 16.71 -5.90
N ALA A 77 2.61 17.14 -5.09
CA ALA A 77 2.50 18.51 -4.61
C ALA A 77 3.45 18.86 -3.45
N LEU A 78 4.14 17.87 -2.89
CA LEU A 78 5.08 18.05 -1.77
C LEU A 78 6.52 18.22 -2.28
N ASP A 79 7.33 18.97 -1.53
CA ASP A 79 8.79 18.99 -1.71
C ASP A 79 9.43 17.74 -1.09
N LEU A 80 9.15 16.58 -1.68
CA LEU A 80 9.70 15.30 -1.25
C LEU A 80 11.24 15.30 -1.20
N PRO A 81 11.98 15.88 -2.17
CA PRO A 81 13.45 15.90 -2.13
C PRO A 81 14.06 16.50 -0.85
N SER A 82 13.43 17.51 -0.23
CA SER A 82 13.93 18.10 1.02
C SER A 82 13.59 17.28 2.27
N MET A 83 12.63 16.35 2.19
CA MET A 83 12.22 15.52 3.31
C MET A 83 13.19 14.37 3.57
N LYS A 84 13.33 13.97 4.85
CA LYS A 84 14.03 12.72 5.19
C LYS A 84 13.20 11.53 4.72
N ILE A 85 13.86 10.41 4.42
CA ILE A 85 13.16 9.20 3.93
C ILE A 85 12.05 8.71 4.85
N ARG A 86 12.23 8.84 6.18
CA ARG A 86 11.21 8.54 7.18
C ARG A 86 9.93 9.37 6.95
N ASP A 87 10.10 10.67 6.75
CA ASP A 87 8.99 11.60 6.60
C ASP A 87 8.29 11.39 5.25
N ARG A 88 9.04 11.02 4.20
CA ARG A 88 8.46 10.60 2.91
C ARG A 88 7.61 9.33 3.04
N ILE A 89 8.10 8.30 3.73
CA ILE A 89 7.35 7.06 3.98
C ILE A 89 6.06 7.37 4.75
N ARG A 90 6.17 8.20 5.80
CA ARG A 90 5.01 8.65 6.58
C ARG A 90 4.01 9.40 5.71
N ALA A 91 4.46 10.35 4.90
CA ALA A 91 3.61 11.12 4.00
C ALA A 91 2.89 10.21 3.00
N ALA A 92 3.57 9.20 2.44
CA ALA A 92 2.95 8.26 1.50
C ALA A 92 1.85 7.40 2.17
N LEU A 93 2.13 6.84 3.34
CA LEU A 93 1.17 6.04 4.09
C LEU A 93 -0.05 6.86 4.51
N LEU A 94 0.16 8.09 5.01
CA LEU A 94 -0.93 8.97 5.40
C LEU A 94 -1.74 9.46 4.20
N ALA A 95 -1.08 9.87 3.11
CA ALA A 95 -1.77 10.28 1.89
C ALA A 95 -2.68 9.16 1.37
N ARG A 96 -2.19 7.92 1.37
CA ARG A 96 -2.98 6.76 0.94
C ARG A 96 -4.10 6.41 1.91
N LEU A 97 -3.85 6.45 3.22
CA LEU A 97 -4.86 6.25 4.25
C LEU A 97 -5.99 7.27 4.09
N ASP A 98 -5.66 8.55 3.95
CA ASP A 98 -6.65 9.62 3.77
C ASP A 98 -7.52 9.41 2.52
N GLU A 99 -6.93 8.96 1.41
CA GLU A 99 -7.68 8.64 0.18
C GLU A 99 -8.58 7.41 0.35
N ALA A 100 -8.04 6.32 0.91
CA ALA A 100 -8.78 5.07 1.08
C ALA A 100 -9.97 5.24 2.05
N THR A 101 -9.80 6.07 3.08
CA THR A 101 -10.77 6.24 4.16
C THR A 101 -11.85 7.28 3.90
N ARG A 102 -11.86 7.91 2.71
CA ARG A 102 -13.00 8.76 2.27
C ARG A 102 -14.32 7.99 2.21
N HIS A 103 -14.26 6.70 1.94
CA HIS A 103 -15.41 5.79 1.92
C HIS A 103 -15.15 4.63 2.89
N PRO A 104 -15.24 4.86 4.22
CA PRO A 104 -14.82 3.90 5.23
C PRO A 104 -15.64 2.61 5.16
N ASP A 105 -16.95 2.68 4.93
CA ASP A 105 -17.81 1.50 4.86
C ASP A 105 -17.53 0.66 3.61
N ALA A 106 -17.30 1.31 2.46
CA ALA A 106 -16.88 0.62 1.25
C ALA A 106 -15.52 -0.08 1.44
N LEU A 107 -14.58 0.59 2.12
CA LEU A 107 -13.27 0.03 2.44
C LEU A 107 -13.38 -1.17 3.37
N ARG A 108 -14.15 -1.08 4.47
CA ARG A 108 -14.36 -2.21 5.41
C ARG A 108 -14.96 -3.42 4.67
N ARG A 109 -15.96 -3.20 3.81
CA ARG A 109 -16.56 -4.26 2.98
C ARG A 109 -15.55 -4.84 1.98
N ALA A 110 -14.73 -4.01 1.35
CA ALA A 110 -13.69 -4.44 0.42
C ALA A 110 -12.65 -5.34 1.14
N LEU A 111 -12.18 -4.91 2.31
CA LEU A 111 -11.23 -5.66 3.13
C LEU A 111 -11.83 -6.99 3.61
N ALA A 112 -13.11 -7.01 4.01
CA ALA A 112 -13.79 -8.24 4.38
C ALA A 112 -13.88 -9.25 3.22
N ILE A 113 -14.13 -8.78 1.99
CA ILE A 113 -14.08 -9.62 0.78
C ILE A 113 -12.66 -10.15 0.56
N LEU A 114 -11.65 -9.28 0.60
CA LEU A 114 -10.26 -9.64 0.35
C LEU A 114 -9.67 -10.58 1.41
N ALA A 115 -10.19 -10.54 2.65
CA ALA A 115 -9.78 -11.41 3.74
C ALA A 115 -10.24 -12.87 3.57
N ARG A 116 -11.18 -13.16 2.66
CA ARG A 116 -11.64 -14.54 2.39
C ARG A 116 -10.47 -15.39 1.88
N PRO A 117 -10.33 -16.67 2.31
CA PRO A 117 -9.20 -17.52 1.94
C PRO A 117 -8.91 -17.60 0.42
N MET A 118 -9.97 -17.66 -0.40
CA MET A 118 -9.87 -17.69 -1.86
C MET A 118 -9.28 -16.42 -2.49
N HIS A 119 -9.26 -15.31 -1.74
CA HIS A 119 -8.77 -14.01 -2.21
C HIS A 119 -7.44 -13.60 -1.58
N VAL A 120 -6.87 -14.37 -0.65
CA VAL A 120 -5.63 -14.02 0.06
C VAL A 120 -4.47 -13.73 -0.90
N ALA A 121 -4.29 -14.54 -1.95
CA ALA A 121 -3.24 -14.30 -2.94
C ALA A 121 -3.44 -12.99 -3.70
N ARG A 122 -4.69 -12.61 -3.97
CA ARG A 122 -5.04 -11.35 -4.64
C ARG A 122 -4.87 -10.17 -3.68
N ALA A 123 -5.35 -10.29 -2.45
CA ALA A 123 -5.17 -9.30 -1.40
C ALA A 123 -3.68 -8.97 -1.19
N GLY A 124 -2.82 -9.99 -1.11
CA GLY A 124 -1.37 -9.82 -1.02
C GLY A 124 -0.77 -9.07 -2.22
N LYS A 125 -1.22 -9.39 -3.45
CA LYS A 125 -0.79 -8.66 -4.66
C LYS A 125 -1.22 -7.19 -4.63
N LEU A 126 -2.44 -6.89 -4.16
CA LEU A 126 -2.92 -5.52 -4.03
C LEU A 126 -2.14 -4.74 -2.98
N ALA A 127 -1.89 -5.34 -1.82
CA ALA A 127 -1.09 -4.72 -0.76
C ALA A 127 0.36 -4.46 -1.22
N TRP A 128 0.96 -5.40 -1.96
CA TRP A 128 2.27 -5.22 -2.57
C TRP A 128 2.26 -4.09 -3.61
N ARG A 129 1.25 -4.04 -4.48
CA ARG A 129 1.08 -2.98 -5.49
C ARG A 129 0.97 -1.60 -4.83
N ALA A 130 0.21 -1.49 -3.75
CA ALA A 130 0.10 -0.26 -2.95
C ALA A 130 1.47 0.17 -2.37
N ALA A 131 2.22 -0.76 -1.78
CA ALA A 131 3.55 -0.48 -1.24
C ALA A 131 4.57 -0.08 -2.32
N ASP A 132 4.57 -0.76 -3.46
CA ASP A 132 5.40 -0.39 -4.62
C ASP A 132 5.02 0.99 -5.15
N GLY A 133 3.72 1.29 -5.29
CA GLY A 133 3.21 2.60 -5.69
C GLY A 133 3.65 3.72 -4.74
N MET A 134 3.56 3.50 -3.42
CA MET A 134 4.07 4.44 -2.41
C MET A 134 5.56 4.70 -2.57
N TRP A 135 6.38 3.65 -2.71
CA TRP A 135 7.83 3.80 -2.91
C TRP A 135 8.19 4.54 -4.19
N ARG A 136 7.50 4.24 -5.30
CA ARG A 136 7.69 4.95 -6.57
C ARG A 136 7.32 6.42 -6.45
N ALA A 137 6.18 6.73 -5.82
CA ALA A 137 5.71 8.09 -5.63
C ALA A 137 6.66 8.95 -4.78
N ILE A 138 7.46 8.33 -3.89
CA ILE A 138 8.48 9.03 -3.09
C ILE A 138 9.91 8.96 -3.66
N GLY A 139 10.04 8.51 -4.91
CA GLY A 139 11.30 8.54 -5.66
C GLY A 139 12.30 7.42 -5.33
N ASP A 140 11.85 6.24 -4.92
CA ASP A 140 12.74 5.07 -4.75
C ASP A 140 13.35 4.64 -6.09
N ALA A 141 14.68 4.67 -6.17
CA ALA A 141 15.46 4.22 -7.32
C ALA A 141 16.21 2.89 -7.06
N SER A 142 15.76 2.09 -6.09
CA SER A 142 16.43 0.83 -5.73
C SER A 142 16.28 -0.20 -6.85
N VAL A 143 17.35 -0.96 -7.17
CA VAL A 143 17.34 -1.94 -8.27
C VAL A 143 17.74 -3.38 -7.87
N ASP A 144 17.95 -3.65 -6.58
CA ASP A 144 18.50 -4.95 -6.10
C ASP A 144 17.69 -5.56 -4.93
N ALA A 145 18.29 -6.42 -4.09
CA ALA A 145 17.66 -6.99 -2.89
C ALA A 145 17.02 -5.94 -1.96
N ALA A 146 17.53 -4.72 -1.96
CA ALA A 146 16.94 -3.57 -1.27
C ALA A 146 15.52 -3.23 -1.77
N TRP A 147 15.24 -3.45 -3.06
CA TRP A 147 13.92 -3.23 -3.66
C TRP A 147 12.87 -4.14 -3.01
N TYR A 148 13.17 -5.43 -2.89
CA TYR A 148 12.27 -6.42 -2.30
C TYR A 148 12.06 -6.20 -0.81
N SER A 149 13.15 -5.97 -0.05
CA SER A 149 13.05 -5.79 1.40
C SER A 149 12.25 -4.53 1.76
N LYS A 150 12.49 -3.41 1.08
CA LYS A 150 11.72 -2.16 1.25
C LYS A 150 10.22 -2.37 1.02
N ARG A 151 9.84 -3.09 -0.04
CA ARG A 151 8.44 -3.35 -0.38
C ARG A 151 7.79 -4.33 0.57
N ALA A 152 8.49 -5.39 0.97
CA ALA A 152 8.00 -6.32 1.98
C ALA A 152 7.73 -5.61 3.31
N THR A 153 8.68 -4.81 3.80
CA THR A 153 8.52 -4.06 5.05
C THR A 153 7.40 -3.03 4.96
N LEU A 154 7.31 -2.26 3.87
CA LEU A 154 6.24 -1.28 3.71
C LEU A 154 4.86 -1.95 3.53
N THR A 155 4.79 -3.11 2.85
CA THR A 155 3.56 -3.90 2.75
C THR A 155 3.09 -4.35 4.13
N ALA A 156 3.99 -4.91 4.94
CA ALA A 156 3.66 -5.35 6.29
C ALA A 156 3.18 -4.18 7.17
N LEU A 157 3.87 -3.03 7.09
CA LEU A 157 3.49 -1.81 7.79
C LEU A 157 2.11 -1.30 7.35
N TYR A 158 1.86 -1.25 6.04
CA TYR A 158 0.58 -0.80 5.47
C TYR A 158 -0.56 -1.73 5.88
N VAL A 159 -0.40 -3.06 5.76
CA VAL A 159 -1.41 -4.03 6.19
C VAL A 159 -1.71 -3.88 7.68
N ALA A 160 -0.68 -3.79 8.54
CA ALA A 160 -0.88 -3.58 9.97
C ALA A 160 -1.62 -2.28 10.28
N THR A 161 -1.34 -1.22 9.52
CA THR A 161 -2.04 0.07 9.66
C THR A 161 -3.50 -0.03 9.23
N MET A 162 -3.80 -0.71 8.12
CA MET A 162 -5.18 -0.97 7.71
C MET A 162 -5.92 -1.82 8.74
N THR A 163 -5.27 -2.83 9.34
CA THR A 163 -5.87 -3.63 10.40
C THR A 163 -6.19 -2.77 11.62
N ALA A 164 -5.26 -1.93 12.06
CA ALA A 164 -5.51 -1.00 13.18
C ALA A 164 -6.66 -0.02 12.88
N TRP A 165 -6.75 0.44 11.63
CA TRP A 165 -7.81 1.33 11.17
C TRP A 165 -9.21 0.71 11.20
N MET A 166 -9.35 -0.61 11.00
CA MET A 166 -10.68 -1.24 10.93
C MET A 166 -11.49 -1.03 12.21
N ASP A 167 -10.81 -0.98 13.36
CA ASP A 167 -11.39 -0.86 14.70
C ASP A 167 -11.20 0.55 15.31
N ASP A 168 -10.77 1.53 14.50
CA ASP A 168 -10.50 2.90 14.96
C ASP A 168 -11.69 3.84 14.68
N ASP A 169 -12.41 4.19 15.74
CA ASP A 169 -13.51 5.17 15.71
C ASP A 169 -13.09 6.55 16.25
N SER A 170 -11.79 6.79 16.48
CA SER A 170 -11.30 8.10 16.92
C SER A 170 -11.44 9.17 15.83
N GLU A 171 -11.58 10.43 16.24
CA GLU A 171 -11.74 11.55 15.31
C GLU A 171 -10.54 11.63 14.34
N GLY A 172 -10.82 11.61 13.04
CA GLY A 172 -9.80 11.65 12.00
C GLY A 172 -8.83 10.46 11.99
N PHE A 173 -9.22 9.35 12.64
CA PHE A 173 -8.39 8.14 12.83
C PHE A 173 -7.09 8.44 13.58
N ALA A 174 -7.16 9.27 14.62
CA ALA A 174 -6.01 9.70 15.42
C ALA A 174 -5.24 8.52 16.02
N ASP A 175 -5.93 7.47 16.48
CA ASP A 175 -5.30 6.28 17.06
C ASP A 175 -4.52 5.48 16.01
N THR A 176 -5.07 5.33 14.79
CA THR A 176 -4.39 4.74 13.63
C THR A 176 -3.15 5.54 13.25
N ARG A 177 -3.25 6.88 13.22
CA ARG A 177 -2.10 7.75 12.89
C ARG A 177 -1.00 7.62 13.94
N ALA A 178 -1.37 7.60 15.22
CA ALA A 178 -0.42 7.39 16.30
C ALA A 178 0.20 5.98 16.26
N PHE A 179 -0.58 4.95 15.90
CA PHE A 179 -0.09 3.59 15.68
C PHE A 179 0.94 3.55 14.55
N LEU A 180 0.62 4.16 13.41
CA LEU A 180 1.51 4.26 12.26
C LEU A 180 2.84 4.92 12.64
N ASP A 181 2.80 6.02 13.38
CA ASP A 181 4.01 6.74 13.82
C ASP A 181 4.91 5.85 14.69
N ARG A 182 4.34 5.12 15.65
CA ARG A 182 5.07 4.13 16.46
C ARG A 182 5.68 3.02 15.61
N ARG A 183 4.95 2.49 14.63
CA ARG A 183 5.43 1.40 13.77
C ARG A 183 6.53 1.85 12.81
N ILE A 184 6.46 3.08 12.28
CA ILE A 184 7.55 3.67 11.51
C ILE A 184 8.82 3.77 12.38
N ASP A 185 8.68 4.23 13.63
CA ASP A 185 9.80 4.27 14.57
C ASP A 185 10.47 2.91 14.77
N ASP A 186 9.67 1.85 14.90
CA ASP A 186 10.18 0.50 15.10
C ASP A 186 10.91 -0.04 13.87
N VAL A 187 10.39 0.21 12.66
CA VAL A 187 11.09 -0.11 11.41
C VAL A 187 12.43 0.61 11.35
N MET A 188 12.48 1.91 11.70
CA MET A 188 13.73 2.67 11.70
C MET A 188 14.75 2.13 12.72
N LYS A 189 14.32 1.60 13.86
CA LYS A 189 15.20 0.93 14.83
C LYS A 189 15.79 -0.36 14.25
N ILE A 190 14.98 -1.17 13.57
CA ILE A 190 15.42 -2.40 12.91
C ILE A 190 16.44 -2.10 11.82
N GLU A 191 16.20 -1.10 10.98
CA GLU A 191 17.15 -0.71 9.93
C GLU A 191 18.47 -0.18 10.50
N LYS A 192 18.43 0.59 11.60
CA LYS A 192 19.65 1.00 12.32
C LYS A 192 20.42 -0.19 12.87
N LEU A 193 19.73 -1.20 13.42
CA LEU A 193 20.37 -2.41 13.93
C LEU A 193 21.02 -3.22 12.79
N LYS A 194 20.32 -3.41 11.66
CA LYS A 194 20.88 -4.07 10.47
C LYS A 194 22.12 -3.35 9.95
N ALA A 195 22.11 -2.02 9.92
CA ALA A 195 23.26 -1.23 9.51
C ALA A 195 24.47 -1.41 10.44
N ARG A 196 24.24 -1.55 11.75
CA ARG A 196 25.29 -1.82 12.75
C ARG A 196 25.84 -3.24 12.68
N LEU A 197 25.03 -4.20 12.27
CA LEU A 197 25.40 -5.61 12.13
C LEU A 197 25.97 -5.94 10.75
N LYS A 198 25.92 -5.01 9.78
CA LYS A 198 26.52 -5.21 8.47
C LYS A 198 28.01 -5.51 8.67
N PRO A 199 28.49 -6.71 8.30
CA PRO A 199 29.88 -7.04 8.45
C PRO A 199 30.70 -6.02 7.66
N ASP A 200 31.70 -5.45 8.33
CA ASP A 200 32.69 -4.61 7.70
C ASP A 200 33.32 -5.41 6.55
N PRO A 201 33.27 -4.91 5.30
CA PRO A 201 33.80 -5.64 4.14
C PRO A 201 35.28 -6.01 4.31
N ASP A 202 36.03 -5.30 5.16
CA ASP A 202 37.44 -5.58 5.47
C ASP A 202 37.64 -6.49 6.70
N ARG A 203 36.58 -6.78 7.47
CA ARG A 203 36.62 -7.79 8.55
C ARG A 203 36.33 -9.18 8.01
N HIS A 204 37.34 -9.76 7.37
CA HIS A 204 37.37 -11.21 7.22
C HIS A 204 37.76 -11.84 8.57
N PHE A 205 36.91 -12.72 9.10
CA PHE A 205 37.31 -13.62 10.17
C PHE A 205 38.46 -14.48 9.64
N SER A 206 39.69 -14.17 10.06
CA SER A 206 40.87 -14.97 9.72
C SER A 206 40.99 -16.11 10.72
N PRO A 207 40.71 -17.37 10.34
CA PRO A 207 40.84 -18.51 11.24
C PRO A 207 42.29 -18.67 11.69
N ALA A 208 43.25 -18.30 10.85
CA ALA A 208 44.68 -18.30 11.16
C ALA A 208 45.04 -17.34 12.31
N ARG A 209 44.52 -16.11 12.33
CA ARG A 209 44.72 -15.18 13.47
C ARG A 209 44.00 -15.65 14.73
N PHE A 210 42.83 -16.27 14.60
CA PHE A 210 42.07 -16.78 15.74
C PHE A 210 42.78 -17.98 16.39
N LEU A 211 43.23 -18.95 15.60
CA LEU A 211 44.00 -20.10 16.07
C LEU A 211 45.40 -19.71 16.56
N GLY A 212 46.03 -18.70 15.96
CA GLY A 212 47.29 -18.13 16.44
C GLY A 212 47.18 -17.53 17.85
N ARG A 213 46.08 -16.84 18.17
CA ARG A 213 45.81 -16.31 19.52
C ARG A 213 45.50 -17.40 20.56
N LEU A 214 44.93 -18.54 20.13
CA LEU A 214 44.73 -19.70 20.99
C LEU A 214 46.02 -20.48 21.25
N ARG A 215 46.94 -20.50 20.29
CA ARG A 215 48.23 -21.22 20.38
C ARG A 215 49.29 -20.49 21.22
N TYR A 216 49.24 -19.17 21.34
CA TYR A 216 50.19 -18.37 22.13
C TYR A 216 49.63 -17.85 23.47
N ARG A 217 48.56 -18.46 24.00
CA ARG A 217 48.13 -18.17 25.37
C ARG A 217 48.91 -19.03 26.36
N ILE A 218 50.21 -18.77 26.51
CA ILE A 218 51.01 -19.24 27.63
C ILE A 218 51.96 -18.11 28.07
N GLU A 219 51.78 -17.74 29.34
CA GLU A 219 52.69 -17.07 30.28
C GLU A 219 52.88 -15.54 30.23
N GLY A 220 52.39 -14.93 31.31
CA GLY A 220 52.43 -13.52 31.70
C GLY A 220 51.43 -13.31 32.83
#